data_AF-A0A352YZC2-F1
#
_entry.id   AF-A0A352YZC2-F1
#
_cell.length_a   1.000
_cell.length_b   1.000
_cell.length_c   1.000
_cell.angle_alpha   90.00
_cell.angle_beta   90.00
_cell.angle_gamma   90.00
#
_symmetry.space_group_name_H-M   'P 1'
#
loop_
_entity.id
_entity.type
_entity.pdbx_description
1 polymer ?
#
loop_
_entity_poly.entity_id
_entity_poly.type
_entity_poly.pdbx_seq_one_letter_code
_entity_poly.pdbx_strand_id
1 'polypeptide(L)' 'SHGNLGHEFISAIIQDRDPLVDIIMALNMTVSGVIAHSSALKNGELMKIPQYSW' A
#
# COMPACT_ATOMS: atom_id res chain seq x y z
N SER A 1 -14.68 -5.44 -9.37
CA SER A 1 -13.29 -5.62 -9.85
C SER A 1 -12.41 -6.35 -8.82
N HIS A 2 -12.63 -6.21 -7.50
CA HIS A 2 -11.88 -6.96 -6.47
C HIS A 2 -12.78 -7.58 -5.37
N GLY A 3 -13.84 -8.30 -5.76
CA GLY A 3 -14.81 -8.86 -4.80
C GLY A 3 -14.17 -9.81 -3.77
N ASN A 4 -13.17 -10.59 -4.21
CA ASN A 4 -12.45 -11.51 -3.34
C ASN A 4 -11.64 -10.79 -2.25
N LEU A 5 -11.02 -9.63 -2.55
CA LEU A 5 -10.29 -8.85 -1.55
C LEU A 5 -11.25 -8.20 -0.54
N GLY A 6 -12.40 -7.71 -1.00
CA GLY A 6 -13.43 -7.20 -0.10
C GLY A 6 -13.99 -8.28 0.85
N HIS A 7 -14.25 -9.47 0.32
CA HIS A 7 -14.66 -10.62 1.12
C HIS A 7 -13.57 -11.05 2.12
N GLU A 8 -12.30 -11.05 1.69
CA GLU A 8 -11.16 -11.38 2.55
C GLU A 8 -11.06 -10.42 3.72
N PHE A 9 -11.10 -9.11 3.46
CA PHE A 9 -11.02 -8.07 4.50
C PHE A 9 -12.13 -8.21 5.55
N ILE A 10 -13.39 -8.42 5.11
CA ILE A 10 -14.52 -8.63 6.03
C ILE A 10 -14.34 -9.93 6.82
N SER A 11 -13.88 -11.00 6.16
CA SER A 11 -13.64 -12.29 6.81
C SER A 11 -12.52 -12.20 7.86
N ALA A 12 -11.47 -11.41 7.61
CA ALA A 12 -10.39 -11.17 8.56
C ALA A 12 -10.90 -10.54 9.86
N ILE A 13 -11.78 -9.54 9.75
CA ILE A 13 -12.42 -8.88 10.90
C ILE A 13 -13.25 -9.88 11.71
N ILE A 14 -14.08 -10.69 11.04
CA ILE A 14 -14.94 -11.69 11.72
C ILE A 14 -14.08 -12.76 12.43
N GLN A 15 -12.92 -13.10 11.87
CA GLN A 15 -12.01 -14.12 12.39
C GLN A 15 -10.97 -13.59 13.39
N ASP A 16 -11.00 -12.30 13.72
CA ASP A 16 -10.01 -11.63 14.60
C ASP A 16 -8.57 -11.91 14.18
N ARG A 17 -8.29 -11.77 12.87
CA ARG A 17 -6.96 -11.89 12.29
C ARG A 17 -6.63 -10.66 11.45
N ASP A 18 -5.34 -10.46 11.18
CA ASP A 18 -4.92 -9.44 10.22
C ASP A 18 -5.45 -9.76 8.81
N PRO A 19 -5.87 -8.73 8.06
CA PRO A 19 -6.28 -8.89 6.67
C PRO A 19 -5.08 -9.26 5.79
N LEU A 20 -5.36 -9.86 4.64
CA LEU A 20 -4.33 -10.23 3.66
C LEU A 20 -3.53 -9.01 3.17
N VAL A 21 -4.19 -7.85 3.09
CA VAL A 21 -3.56 -6.57 2.79
C VAL A 21 -3.63 -5.69 4.02
N ASP A 22 -2.58 -5.77 4.84
CA ASP A 22 -2.36 -4.91 6.00
C ASP A 22 -1.82 -3.51 5.61
N ILE A 23 -1.55 -2.69 6.62
CA ILE A 23 -1.05 -1.33 6.46
C ILE A 23 0.35 -1.25 5.84
N ILE A 24 1.26 -2.17 6.18
CA ILE A 24 2.64 -2.20 5.65
C ILE A 24 2.59 -2.50 4.16
N MET A 25 1.80 -3.49 3.76
CA MET A 25 1.60 -3.83 2.36
C MET A 25 0.95 -2.67 1.59
N ALA A 26 -0.10 -2.07 2.16
CA ALA A 26 -0.78 -0.92 1.57
C ALA A 26 0.16 0.28 1.36
N LEU A 27 1.01 0.60 2.34
CA LEU A 27 1.97 1.70 2.24
C LEU A 27 3.05 1.41 1.18
N ASN A 28 3.62 0.21 1.17
CA ASN A 28 4.64 -0.18 0.18
C ASN A 28 4.11 -0.14 -1.26
N MET A 29 2.81 -0.41 -1.47
CA MET A 29 2.18 -0.35 -2.80
C MET A 29 1.79 1.07 -3.22
N THR A 30 1.48 1.98 -2.29
CA THR A 30 0.88 3.29 -2.61
C THR A 30 1.86 4.46 -2.53
N VAL A 31 2.76 4.46 -1.56
CA VAL A 31 3.66 5.61 -1.28
C VAL A 31 4.62 5.87 -2.43
N SER A 32 5.07 4.83 -3.14
CA SER A 32 5.93 4.97 -4.33
C SER A 32 5.31 5.86 -5.39
N GLY A 33 3.99 5.83 -5.58
CA GLY A 33 3.26 6.70 -6.51
C GLY A 33 3.31 8.17 -6.10
N VAL A 34 3.22 8.46 -4.79
CA VAL A 34 3.34 9.83 -4.25
C VAL A 34 4.74 10.39 -4.47
N ILE A 35 5.77 9.57 -4.24
CA ILE A 35 7.16 9.95 -4.48
C ILE A 35 7.42 10.13 -5.98
N ALA A 36 6.88 9.27 -6.84
CA ALA A 36 6.99 9.41 -8.29
C ALA A 36 6.35 10.71 -8.80
N HIS A 37 5.16 11.07 -8.30
CA HIS A 37 4.53 12.35 -8.60
C HIS A 37 5.41 13.53 -8.16
N SER A 38 5.96 13.46 -6.93
CA SER A 38 6.84 14.51 -6.40
C SER A 38 8.13 14.65 -7.21
N SER A 39 8.71 13.53 -7.66
CA SER A 39 9.87 13.49 -8.55
C SER A 39 9.57 14.16 -9.90
N ALA A 40 8.41 13.86 -10.49
CA ALA A 40 8.00 14.46 -11.76
C ALA A 40 7.88 16.00 -11.69
N LEU A 41 7.36 16.54 -10.58
CA LEU A 41 7.31 17.99 -10.33
C LEU A 41 8.71 18.63 -10.22
N LYS A 42 9.75 17.82 -9.95
CA LYS A 42 11.14 18.23 -9.82
C LYS A 42 12.00 17.76 -11.00
N ASN A 43 11.44 17.76 -12.21
CA ASN A 43 12.12 17.34 -13.43
C ASN A 43 12.71 15.91 -13.36
N GLY A 44 12.07 15.00 -12.61
CA GLY A 44 12.52 13.62 -12.48
C GLY A 44 13.66 13.40 -11.50
N GLU A 45 13.81 14.24 -10.47
CA GLU A 45 14.82 14.05 -9.41
C GLU A 45 14.73 12.64 -8.81
N LEU A 46 15.88 11.97 -8.64
CA LEU A 46 15.93 10.67 -7.95
C LEU A 46 15.64 10.86 -6.46
N MET A 47 14.48 10.40 -6.02
CA MET A 47 14.01 10.53 -4.64
C MET A 47 13.93 9.16 -3.95
N LYS A 48 14.23 9.12 -2.65
CA LYS A 48 14.12 7.89 -1.86
C LYS A 48 12.66 7.51 -1.61
N ILE A 49 12.34 6.24 -1.83
CA ILE A 49 11.04 5.66 -1.47
C ILE A 49 11.16 5.04 -0.07
N PRO A 50 10.34 5.47 0.91
CA PRO A 50 10.29 4.82 2.22
C PRO A 50 9.99 3.32 2.09
N GLN A 51 10.67 2.51 2.89
CA GLN A 51 10.41 1.07 2.99
C GLN A 51 9.81 0.79 4.35
N TYR A 52 8.67 0.10 4.36
CA TYR A 52 7.98 -0.30 5.59
C TYR A 52 8.17 -1.80 5.78
N SER A 53 8.52 -2.23 7.00
CA SER A 53 8.73 -3.63 7.35
C SER A 53 7.88 -4.02 8.55
N TRP A 54 7.70 -5.33 8.70
CA TRP A 54 7.26 -5.99 9.93
C TRP A 54 8.31 -5.86 11.03
#